data_AF-A0A7K4I9S7-F1
#
_entry.id   AF-A0A7K4I9S7-F1
#
_cell.length_a   1.000
_cell.length_b   1.000
_cell.length_c   1.000
_cell.angle_alpha   90.00
_cell.angle_beta   90.00
_cell.angle_gamma   90.00
#
_symmetry.space_group_name_H-M   'P 1'
#
loop_
_entity.id
_entity.type
_entity.pdbx_description
1 polymer ?
#
loop_
_entity_poly.entity_id
_entity_poly.type
_entity_poly.pdbx_seq_one_letter_code
_entity_poly.pdbx_strand_id
1 'polypeptide(L)'
;MSRATIMYTTHSGEALKTELDTGLMTLDFNQLTISSIDLSEVHRFEDLRELSLSNNYITSLDLTPLRACRRLESVDLSANALSEARLEPICECPR
;
A
#
# COMPACT_ATOMS: atom_id res chain seq x y z
N MET A 1 1.88 -9.58 20.43
CA MET A 1 1.82 -9.45 18.96
C MET A 1 1.46 -8.01 18.66
N SER A 2 2.29 -7.33 17.87
CA SER A 2 2.08 -5.91 17.53
C SER A 2 1.09 -5.81 16.38
N ARG A 3 0.17 -4.85 16.45
CA ARG A 3 -0.84 -4.59 15.41
C ARG A 3 -0.61 -3.23 14.77
N ALA A 4 -0.91 -3.13 13.49
CA ALA A 4 -0.99 -1.89 12.74
C ALA A 4 -2.37 -1.78 12.09
N THR A 5 -2.83 -0.55 11.92
CA THR A 5 -4.13 -0.25 11.31
C THR A 5 -3.89 0.37 9.96
N ILE A 6 -4.46 -0.24 8.91
CA ILE A 6 -4.46 0.34 7.57
C ILE A 6 -5.86 0.89 7.29
N MET A 7 -5.92 2.16 6.92
CA MET A 7 -7.17 2.84 6.57
C MET A 7 -7.27 2.95 5.05
N TYR A 8 -8.46 2.74 4.52
CA TYR A 8 -8.72 2.88 3.09
C TYR A 8 -10.14 3.35 2.85
N THR A 9 -10.35 4.01 1.72
CA THR A 9 -11.68 4.45 1.26
C THR A 9 -12.01 3.69 -0.01
N THR A 10 -13.23 3.15 -0.10
CA THR A 10 -13.71 2.44 -1.29
C THR A 10 -14.13 3.44 -2.38
N HIS A 11 -14.42 2.94 -3.58
CA HIS A 11 -14.92 3.74 -4.69
C HIS A 11 -16.30 4.33 -4.41
N SER A 12 -17.10 3.71 -3.54
CA SER A 12 -18.38 4.26 -3.08
C SER A 12 -18.24 5.39 -2.06
N GLY A 13 -17.02 5.69 -1.60
CA GLY A 13 -16.73 6.70 -0.58
C GLY A 13 -16.82 6.20 0.86
N GLU A 14 -16.90 4.88 1.08
CA GLU A 14 -16.93 4.30 2.41
C GLU A 14 -15.51 4.22 2.99
N ALA A 15 -15.29 4.84 4.15
CA ALA A 15 -14.04 4.77 4.87
C ALA A 15 -14.01 3.53 5.77
N LEU A 16 -13.07 2.64 5.50
CA LEU A 16 -12.85 1.38 6.21
C LEU A 16 -11.46 1.36 6.84
N LYS A 17 -11.30 0.49 7.83
CA LYS A 17 -10.01 0.22 8.45
C LYS A 17 -9.87 -1.27 8.71
N THR A 18 -8.64 -1.76 8.62
CA THR A 18 -8.30 -3.14 8.98
C THR A 18 -7.15 -3.13 9.97
N GLU A 19 -7.23 -3.98 10.99
CA GLU A 19 -6.15 -4.22 11.94
C GLU A 19 -5.42 -5.50 11.56
N LEU A 20 -4.12 -5.38 11.34
CA LEU A 20 -3.27 -6.44 10.83
C LEU A 20 -2.11 -6.68 11.78
N ASP A 21 -1.61 -7.92 11.81
CA ASP A 21 -0.41 -8.26 12.55
C ASP A 21 0.82 -7.71 11.83
N THR A 22 1.73 -7.07 12.54
CA THR A 22 2.92 -6.45 11.93
C THR A 22 3.97 -7.48 11.50
N GLY A 23 3.82 -8.76 11.87
CA GLY A 23 4.67 -9.86 11.42
C GLY A 23 4.28 -10.45 10.06
N LEU A 24 3.29 -9.87 9.37
CA LEU A 24 2.89 -10.31 8.04
C LEU A 24 3.97 -9.96 6.99
N MET A 25 4.26 -10.93 6.12
CA MET A 25 5.16 -10.75 4.98
C MET A 25 4.43 -10.27 3.72
N THR A 26 3.11 -10.46 3.67
CA THR A 26 2.28 -10.12 2.52
C THR A 26 1.06 -9.34 3.00
N LEU A 27 0.80 -8.22 2.33
CA LEU A 27 -0.41 -7.43 2.48
C LEU A 27 -1.23 -7.52 1.20
N ASP A 28 -2.41 -8.14 1.30
CA ASP A 28 -3.34 -8.32 0.19
C ASP A 28 -4.55 -7.39 0.36
N PHE A 29 -4.65 -6.42 -0.53
CA PHE A 29 -5.75 -5.48 -0.65
C PHE A 29 -6.38 -5.52 -2.05
N ASN A 30 -6.27 -6.67 -2.74
CA ASN A 30 -6.79 -6.84 -4.09
C ASN A 30 -8.32 -6.82 -4.13
N GLN A 31 -8.88 -6.24 -5.20
CA GLN A 31 -10.33 -6.29 -5.49
C GLN A 31 -11.22 -5.73 -4.37
N LEU A 32 -10.70 -4.84 -3.53
CA LEU A 32 -11.45 -4.21 -2.44
C LEU A 32 -12.16 -2.91 -2.87
N THR A 33 -12.15 -2.61 -4.17
CA THR A 33 -12.69 -1.39 -4.77
C THR A 33 -12.07 -0.12 -4.19
N ILE A 34 -10.82 -0.16 -3.74
CA ILE A 34 -10.16 0.96 -3.05
C ILE A 34 -9.98 2.14 -4.01
N SER A 35 -10.38 3.33 -3.58
CA SER A 35 -10.12 4.61 -4.26
C SER A 35 -8.93 5.36 -3.66
N SER A 36 -8.71 5.22 -2.35
CA SER A 36 -7.59 5.81 -1.61
C SER A 36 -7.18 4.90 -0.45
N ILE A 37 -5.88 4.79 -0.18
CA ILE A 37 -5.34 4.00 0.93
C ILE A 37 -4.26 4.80 1.65
N ASP A 38 -4.28 4.73 2.98
CA ASP A 38 -3.27 5.31 3.85
C ASP A 38 -2.22 4.26 4.21
N LEU A 39 -1.01 4.45 3.68
CA LEU A 39 0.15 3.58 3.92
C LEU A 39 1.05 4.10 5.05
N SER A 40 0.66 5.15 5.79
CA SER A 40 1.50 5.76 6.83
C SER A 40 2.02 4.75 7.87
N GLU A 41 1.20 3.77 8.25
CA GLU A 41 1.57 2.71 9.23
C GLU A 41 2.32 1.51 8.61
N VAL A 42 2.57 1.49 7.29
CA VAL A 42 3.22 0.35 6.60
C VAL A 42 4.66 0.12 7.07
N HIS A 43 5.31 1.17 7.59
CA HIS A 43 6.66 1.10 8.18
C HIS A 43 6.77 0.13 9.36
N ARG A 44 5.65 -0.24 9.97
CA ARG A 44 5.59 -1.18 11.11
C ARG A 44 5.72 -2.63 10.68
N PHE A 45 5.52 -2.94 9.40
CA PHE A 45 5.66 -4.28 8.85
C PHE A 45 7.11 -4.51 8.42
N GLU A 46 7.99 -4.74 9.39
CA GLU A 46 9.44 -4.87 9.17
C GLU A 46 9.81 -6.05 8.26
N ASP A 47 8.95 -7.07 8.19
CA ASP A 47 9.09 -8.27 7.38
C ASP A 47 8.30 -8.25 6.07
N LEU A 48 7.65 -7.12 5.73
CA LEU A 48 6.86 -7.00 4.52
C LEU A 48 7.73 -7.19 3.27
N ARG A 49 7.31 -8.12 2.41
CA ARG A 49 7.92 -8.44 1.12
C ARG A 49 7.02 -8.11 -0.04
N GLU A 50 5.72 -8.26 0.14
CA GLU A 50 4.75 -8.12 -0.94
C GLU A 50 3.57 -7.23 -0.51
N LEU A 51 3.27 -6.21 -1.31
CA LEU A 51 2.06 -5.40 -1.19
C LEU A 51 1.26 -5.50 -2.49
N SER A 52 0.06 -6.05 -2.41
CA SER A 52 -0.83 -6.19 -3.56
C SER A 52 -2.05 -5.30 -3.41
N LEU A 53 -2.19 -4.36 -4.35
CA LEU A 53 -3.30 -3.41 -4.46
C LEU A 53 -3.95 -3.50 -5.84
N SER A 54 -3.79 -4.63 -6.52
CA SER A 54 -4.28 -4.84 -7.87
C SER A 54 -5.82 -4.82 -7.93
N ASN A 55 -6.35 -4.50 -9.11
CA ASN A 55 -7.79 -4.53 -9.38
C ASN A 55 -8.59 -3.62 -8.43
N ASN A 56 -8.10 -2.39 -8.20
CA ASN A 56 -8.77 -1.36 -7.43
C ASN A 56 -9.05 -0.12 -8.30
N TYR A 57 -9.53 0.96 -7.70
CA TYR A 57 -9.86 2.22 -8.37
C TYR A 57 -8.93 3.36 -7.94
N ILE A 58 -7.69 3.02 -7.56
CA ILE A 58 -6.72 4.00 -7.06
C ILE A 58 -6.29 4.88 -8.23
N THR A 59 -6.41 6.20 -8.07
CA THR A 59 -6.03 7.20 -9.09
C THR A 59 -4.72 7.91 -8.76
N SER A 60 -4.38 7.99 -7.47
CA SER A 60 -3.13 8.51 -6.95
C SER A 60 -2.76 7.77 -5.68
N LEU A 61 -1.47 7.48 -5.48
CA LEU A 61 -0.98 6.78 -4.30
C LEU A 61 0.37 7.35 -3.88
N ASP A 62 0.48 7.73 -2.61
CA ASP A 62 1.77 8.07 -2.01
C ASP A 62 2.50 6.79 -1.58
N LEU A 63 3.63 6.51 -2.22
CA LEU A 63 4.48 5.35 -1.94
C LEU A 63 5.67 5.70 -1.03
N THR A 64 5.81 6.96 -0.61
CA THR A 64 6.89 7.40 0.30
C THR A 64 7.00 6.55 1.57
N PRO A 65 5.90 6.13 2.22
CA PRO A 65 5.97 5.28 3.40
C PRO A 65 6.64 3.92 3.15
N LEU A 66 6.59 3.39 1.92
CA LEU A 66 7.20 2.11 1.57
C LEU A 66 8.73 2.17 1.59
N ARG A 67 9.35 3.36 1.57
CA ARG A 67 10.81 3.51 1.73
C ARG A 67 11.33 2.91 3.04
N ALA A 68 10.49 2.84 4.07
CA ALA A 68 10.85 2.21 5.35
C ALA A 68 10.84 0.67 5.29
N CYS A 69 10.11 0.08 4.34
CA CYS A 69 9.99 -1.37 4.15
C CYS A 69 11.21 -1.92 3.41
N ARG A 70 12.33 -2.08 4.12
CA ARG A 70 13.62 -2.50 3.54
C ARG A 70 13.62 -3.90 2.91
N ARG A 71 12.64 -4.73 3.25
CA ARG A 71 12.46 -6.10 2.75
C ARG A 71 11.42 -6.19 1.63
N LEU A 72 10.83 -5.07 1.21
CA LEU A 72 9.80 -5.06 0.18
C LEU A 72 10.42 -5.44 -1.18
N GLU A 73 9.93 -6.52 -1.75
CA GLU A 73 10.40 -7.11 -3.00
C GLU A 73 9.44 -6.78 -4.16
N SER A 74 8.14 -6.69 -3.89
CA SER A 74 7.10 -6.50 -4.91
C SER A 74 5.97 -5.59 -4.45
N VAL A 75 5.54 -4.70 -5.35
CA VAL A 75 4.34 -3.88 -5.19
C VAL A 75 3.50 -4.01 -6.45
N ASP A 76 2.32 -4.61 -6.33
CA ASP A 76 1.40 -4.77 -7.45
C ASP A 76 0.32 -3.69 -7.41
N LEU A 77 0.38 -2.77 -8.37
CA LEU A 77 -0.60 -1.72 -8.60
C LEU A 77 -1.39 -1.93 -9.90
N SER A 78 -1.30 -3.12 -10.51
CA SER A 78 -1.93 -3.43 -11.79
C SER A 78 -3.45 -3.31 -11.72
N ALA A 79 -4.09 -3.06 -12.86
CA ALA A 79 -5.55 -2.89 -12.95
C ALA A 79 -6.10 -1.83 -11.96
N ASN A 80 -5.37 -0.72 -11.80
CA ASN A 80 -5.84 0.51 -11.17
C ASN A 80 -6.03 1.62 -12.21
N ALA A 81 -6.59 2.75 -11.78
CA ALA A 81 -6.78 3.95 -12.59
C ALA A 81 -5.63 4.98 -12.38
N LEU A 82 -4.42 4.50 -12.09
CA LEU A 82 -3.25 5.34 -11.90
C LEU A 82 -2.91 6.03 -13.23
N SER A 83 -3.22 7.31 -13.35
CA SER A 83 -2.78 8.12 -14.48
C SER A 83 -1.26 8.36 -14.33
N GLU A 84 -0.51 8.27 -15.43
CA GLU A 84 0.97 8.15 -15.57
C GLU A 84 1.90 9.08 -14.75
N ALA A 85 1.41 9.93 -13.83
CA ALA A 85 2.12 11.14 -13.41
C ALA A 85 2.46 11.30 -11.91
N ARG A 86 2.14 10.37 -11.01
CA ARG A 86 2.50 10.53 -9.57
C ARG A 86 2.90 9.23 -8.89
N LEU A 87 3.87 8.53 -9.47
CA LEU A 87 4.73 7.67 -8.65
C LEU A 87 5.92 8.54 -8.27
N GLU A 88 5.89 9.13 -7.07
CA GLU A 88 7.13 9.70 -6.55
C GLU A 88 8.15 8.56 -6.45
N PRO A 89 9.38 8.75 -6.93
CA PRO A 89 10.37 7.69 -6.99
C PRO A 89 10.60 7.13 -5.58
N ILE A 90 10.24 5.86 -5.40
CA ILE A 90 10.45 5.10 -4.16
C ILE A 90 11.96 4.99 -3.84
N CYS A 91 12.81 5.10 -4.87
CA CYS A 91 14.25 5.10 -4.73
C CYS A 91 14.84 6.44 -5.19
N GLU A 92 15.37 7.21 -4.25
CA GLU A 92 16.66 7.84 -4.51
C GLU A 92 17.66 6.68 -4.62
N CYS A 93 18.07 6.32 -5.83
CA CYS A 93 19.25 5.48 -6.03
C CYS A 93 20.47 6.40 -5.84
N PRO A 94 21.19 6.38 -4.70
CA PRO A 94 22.51 6.96 -4.67
C PRO A 94 23.37 6.17 -5.66
N ARG A 95 23.99 6.88 -6.60
CA ARG A 95 25.03 6.34 -7.47
C ARG A 95 26.22 5.84 -6.66
#